data_AF-F4QGG7-F1
#
_entry.id   AF-F4QGG7-F1
#
_cell.length_a   1.000
_cell.length_b   1.000
_cell.length_c   1.000
_cell.angle_alpha   90.00
_cell.angle_beta   90.00
_cell.angle_gamma   90.00
#
_symmetry.space_group_name_H-M   'P 1'
#
loop_
_entity.id
_entity.type
_entity.pdbx_description
1 polymer ?
#
loop_
_entity_poly.entity_id
_entity_poly.type
_entity_poly.pdbx_seq_one_letter_code
_entity_poly.pdbx_strand_id
1 'polypeptide(L)'
;MRTASGGQAARGSTTTYNTDGSVTHQGGFGASGARGTVTSQGGFTRNADGAATGARATEATNAQTGNSYSGSTSYDSTTGVTHQATCRDSSGTTIACPQH
;
A
#
# COMPACT_ATOMS: atom_id res chain seq x y z
N MET A 1 -3.64 9.29 -14.78
CA MET A 1 -4.47 8.62 -15.81
C MET A 1 -5.94 8.79 -15.44
N ARG A 2 -6.81 9.08 -16.41
CA ARG A 2 -8.27 9.10 -16.22
C ARG A 2 -8.87 7.88 -16.94
N THR A 3 -9.76 7.15 -16.29
CA THR A 3 -10.42 5.98 -16.88
C THR A 3 -11.65 6.41 -17.68
N ALA A 4 -12.09 5.57 -18.61
CA ALA A 4 -13.31 5.80 -19.40
C ALA A 4 -14.57 5.96 -18.51
N SER A 5 -14.54 5.41 -17.29
CA SER A 5 -15.60 5.52 -16.28
C SER A 5 -15.48 6.74 -15.36
N GLY A 6 -14.60 7.71 -15.67
CA GLY A 6 -14.44 8.95 -14.90
C GLY A 6 -13.57 8.83 -13.64
N GLY A 7 -13.00 7.66 -13.37
CA GLY A 7 -12.02 7.45 -12.30
C GLY A 7 -10.67 8.07 -12.64
N GLN A 8 -9.86 8.34 -11.62
CA GLN A 8 -8.51 8.88 -11.75
C GLN A 8 -7.54 7.97 -11.00
N ALA A 9 -6.39 7.69 -11.58
CA ALA A 9 -5.34 6.93 -10.93
C ALA A 9 -3.96 7.51 -11.26
N ALA A 10 -3.07 7.49 -10.29
CA ALA A 10 -1.68 7.90 -10.44
C ALA A 10 -0.77 6.92 -9.70
N ARG A 11 0.42 6.73 -10.25
CA ARG A 11 1.51 6.00 -9.61
C ARG A 11 2.81 6.77 -9.81
N GLY A 12 3.64 6.81 -8.78
CA GLY A 12 4.95 7.41 -8.82
C GLY A 12 5.91 6.54 -8.03
N SER A 13 7.13 6.38 -8.51
CA SER A 13 8.15 5.62 -7.79
C SER A 13 9.55 6.03 -8.22
N THR A 14 10.48 5.91 -7.28
CA THR A 14 11.90 6.10 -7.50
C THR A 14 12.63 4.83 -7.06
N THR A 15 13.59 4.40 -7.88
CA THR A 15 14.51 3.33 -7.54
C THR A 15 15.92 3.90 -7.62
N THR A 16 16.70 3.72 -6.56
CA THR A 16 18.09 4.17 -6.48
C THR A 16 18.99 2.96 -6.34
N TYR A 17 20.02 2.91 -7.19
CA TYR A 17 21.11 1.96 -7.10
C TYR A 17 22.30 2.69 -6.50
N ASN A 18 22.77 2.23 -5.35
CA ASN A 18 23.87 2.86 -4.64
C ASN A 18 25.19 2.22 -5.04
N THR A 19 26.28 2.97 -4.89
CA THR A 19 27.64 2.52 -5.25
C THR A 19 28.15 1.38 -4.37
N ASP A 20 27.56 1.20 -3.19
CA ASP A 20 27.85 0.09 -2.28
C ASP A 20 27.15 -1.22 -2.68
N GLY A 21 26.33 -1.21 -3.74
CA GLY A 21 25.56 -2.38 -4.21
C GLY A 21 24.17 -2.50 -3.59
N SER A 22 23.80 -1.63 -2.65
CA SER A 22 22.45 -1.57 -2.11
C SER A 22 21.46 -0.95 -3.11
N VAL A 23 20.18 -1.29 -2.96
CA VAL A 23 19.09 -0.76 -3.78
C VAL A 23 17.97 -0.30 -2.87
N THR A 24 17.49 0.93 -3.07
CA THR A 24 16.28 1.43 -2.43
C THR A 24 15.20 1.68 -3.47
N HIS A 25 13.96 1.39 -3.13
CA HIS A 25 12.78 1.67 -3.92
C HIS A 25 11.73 2.31 -3.02
N GLN A 26 11.20 3.46 -3.44
CA GLN A 26 10.07 4.10 -2.78
C GLN A 26 9.01 4.40 -3.84
N GLY A 27 7.76 4.07 -3.54
CA GLY A 27 6.68 4.26 -4.48
C GLY A 27 5.32 4.44 -3.82
N GLY A 28 4.45 5.11 -4.56
CA GLY A 28 3.08 5.39 -4.21
C GLY A 28 2.13 5.13 -5.37
N PHE A 29 0.91 4.79 -5.01
CA PHE A 29 -0.22 4.64 -5.91
C PHE A 29 -1.44 5.29 -5.25
N GLY A 30 -2.27 5.95 -6.06
CA GLY A 30 -3.55 6.46 -5.63
C GLY A 30 -4.56 6.32 -6.75
N ALA A 31 -5.80 5.97 -6.40
CA ALA A 31 -6.92 6.00 -7.31
C ALA A 31 -8.19 6.50 -6.61
N SER A 32 -9.07 7.14 -7.38
CA SER A 32 -10.36 7.63 -6.94
C SER A 32 -11.39 7.52 -8.06
N GLY A 33 -12.66 7.35 -7.70
CA GLY A 33 -13.77 7.32 -8.64
C GLY A 33 -15.09 7.04 -7.96
N ALA A 34 -16.12 6.72 -8.74
CA ALA A 34 -17.47 6.47 -8.21
C ALA A 34 -17.56 5.33 -7.18
N ARG A 35 -16.58 4.41 -7.14
CA ARG A 35 -16.50 3.30 -6.17
C ARG A 35 -15.76 3.66 -4.87
N GLY A 36 -15.18 4.85 -4.81
CA GLY A 36 -14.39 5.32 -3.69
C GLY A 36 -12.92 5.55 -4.03
N THR A 37 -12.06 5.43 -3.01
CA THR A 37 -10.65 5.77 -3.07
C THR A 37 -9.77 4.62 -2.61
N VAL A 38 -8.56 4.58 -3.14
CA VAL A 38 -7.49 3.72 -2.63
C VAL A 38 -6.17 4.47 -2.74
N THR A 39 -5.35 4.40 -1.70
CA THR A 39 -3.97 4.86 -1.72
C THR A 39 -3.08 3.76 -1.17
N SER A 40 -1.88 3.64 -1.73
CA SER A 40 -0.91 2.65 -1.28
C SER A 40 0.48 3.22 -1.42
N GLN A 41 1.24 3.21 -0.33
CA GLN A 41 2.60 3.76 -0.29
C GLN A 41 3.51 2.73 0.36
N GLY A 42 4.72 2.61 -0.16
CA GLY A 42 5.66 1.65 0.38
C GLY A 42 7.06 1.84 -0.14
N GLY A 43 7.97 1.12 0.48
CA GLY A 43 9.34 1.07 0.07
C GLY A 43 9.97 -0.28 0.32
N PHE A 44 11.10 -0.49 -0.31
CA PHE A 44 11.92 -1.68 -0.21
C PHE A 44 13.38 -1.28 -0.25
N THR A 45 14.17 -1.88 0.61
CA THR A 45 15.63 -1.74 0.64
C THR A 45 16.23 -3.13 0.57
N ARG A 46 17.19 -3.32 -0.32
CA ARG A 46 18.13 -4.45 -0.27
C ARG A 46 19.51 -3.88 0.00
N ASN A 47 20.12 -4.33 1.09
CA ASN A 47 21.46 -3.96 1.50
C ASN A 47 22.51 -4.65 0.60
N ALA A 48 23.75 -4.18 0.68
CA ALA A 48 24.88 -4.74 -0.07
C ALA A 48 25.16 -6.23 0.29
N ASP A 49 24.88 -6.62 1.53
CA ASP A 49 25.00 -7.99 2.04
C ASP A 49 23.82 -8.90 1.62
N GLY A 50 22.83 -8.36 0.92
CA GLY A 50 21.64 -9.08 0.47
C GLY A 50 20.48 -9.09 1.47
N ALA A 51 20.66 -8.58 2.70
CA ALA A 51 19.57 -8.41 3.64
C ALA A 51 18.54 -7.43 3.06
N ALA A 52 17.25 -7.73 3.25
CA ALA A 52 16.18 -7.02 2.58
C ALA A 52 15.05 -6.68 3.54
N THR A 53 14.60 -5.43 3.48
CA THR A 53 13.47 -4.94 4.26
C THR A 53 12.49 -4.22 3.35
N GLY A 54 11.22 -4.25 3.70
CA GLY A 54 10.19 -3.54 2.96
C GLY A 54 8.96 -3.30 3.79
N ALA A 55 8.22 -2.26 3.44
CA ALA A 55 6.94 -1.98 4.06
C ALA A 55 5.99 -1.38 3.02
N ARG A 56 4.71 -1.70 3.15
CA ARG A 56 3.64 -1.13 2.35
C ARG A 56 2.41 -0.88 3.20
N ALA A 57 1.92 0.34 3.19
CA ALA A 57 0.64 0.73 3.77
C ALA A 57 -0.38 0.94 2.66
N THR A 58 -1.63 0.51 2.87
CA THR A 58 -2.74 0.67 1.93
C THR A 58 -3.96 1.14 2.69
N GLU A 59 -4.56 2.23 2.21
CA GLU A 59 -5.82 2.78 2.70
C GLU A 59 -6.84 2.73 1.58
N ALA A 60 -8.06 2.28 1.86
CA ALA A 60 -9.16 2.31 0.90
C ALA A 60 -10.47 2.72 1.58
N THR A 61 -11.33 3.39 0.83
CA THR A 61 -12.67 3.77 1.27
C THR A 61 -13.67 3.46 0.16
N ASN A 62 -14.77 2.82 0.51
CA ASN A 62 -15.88 2.57 -0.39
C ASN A 62 -16.84 3.76 -0.37
N ALA A 63 -17.14 4.36 -1.52
CA ALA A 63 -18.01 5.54 -1.60
C ALA A 63 -19.50 5.22 -1.35
N GLN A 64 -19.93 3.99 -1.61
CA GLN A 64 -21.32 3.55 -1.48
C GLN A 64 -21.67 3.20 -0.04
N THR A 65 -20.76 2.50 0.66
CA THR A 65 -21.02 2.04 2.03
C THR A 65 -20.35 2.89 3.09
N GLY A 66 -19.37 3.72 2.73
CA GLY A 66 -18.54 4.46 3.69
C GLY A 66 -17.52 3.59 4.43
N ASN A 67 -17.48 2.27 4.18
CA ASN A 67 -16.54 1.38 4.83
C ASN A 67 -15.10 1.68 4.39
N SER A 68 -14.16 1.50 5.31
CA SER A 68 -12.74 1.69 5.06
C SER A 68 -11.91 0.47 5.40
N TYR A 69 -10.74 0.37 4.76
CA TYR A 69 -9.70 -0.61 5.00
C TYR A 69 -8.38 0.12 5.21
N SER A 70 -7.64 -0.26 6.25
CA SER A 70 -6.26 0.15 6.51
C SER A 70 -5.43 -1.10 6.70
N GLY A 71 -4.43 -1.28 5.86
CA GLY A 71 -3.58 -2.46 5.88
C GLY A 71 -2.11 -2.09 5.82
N SER A 72 -1.28 -2.78 6.59
CA SER A 72 0.17 -2.66 6.54
C SER A 72 0.79 -4.05 6.35
N THR A 73 1.72 -4.14 5.41
CA THR A 73 2.57 -5.32 5.21
C THR A 73 4.00 -4.90 5.43
N SER A 74 4.74 -5.62 6.27
CA SER A 74 6.17 -5.49 6.40
C SER A 74 6.86 -6.79 5.99
N TYR A 75 8.08 -6.67 5.50
CA TYR A 75 8.98 -7.75 5.19
C TYR A 75 10.35 -7.44 5.79
N ASP A 76 10.96 -8.45 6.38
CA ASP A 76 12.35 -8.46 6.79
C ASP A 76 12.94 -9.82 6.42
N SER A 77 14.16 -9.85 5.89
CA SER A 77 14.81 -11.09 5.44
C SER A 77 15.05 -12.10 6.57
N THR A 78 15.01 -11.67 7.83
CA THR A 78 15.21 -12.51 9.02
C THR A 78 13.88 -13.03 9.54
N THR A 79 12.85 -12.19 9.61
CA THR A 79 11.57 -12.53 10.25
C THR A 79 10.44 -12.86 9.27
N GLY A 80 10.65 -12.66 7.97
CA GLY A 80 9.67 -12.92 6.93
C GLY A 80 8.61 -11.82 6.81
N VAL A 81 7.42 -12.18 6.34
CA VAL A 81 6.32 -11.25 6.06
C VAL A 81 5.37 -11.16 7.26
N THR A 82 5.03 -9.94 7.65
CA THR A 82 3.93 -9.65 8.58
C THR A 82 2.88 -8.80 7.90
N HIS A 83 1.60 -9.12 8.11
CA HIS A 83 0.49 -8.33 7.60
C HIS A 83 -0.51 -8.03 8.72
N GLN A 84 -0.98 -6.79 8.77
CA GLN A 84 -2.03 -6.34 9.65
C GLN A 84 -3.07 -5.57 8.84
N ALA A 85 -4.34 -5.77 9.16
CA ALA A 85 -5.44 -5.07 8.53
C ALA A 85 -6.52 -4.71 9.54
N THR A 86 -7.15 -3.55 9.34
CA THR A 86 -8.31 -3.12 10.09
C THR A 86 -9.34 -2.55 9.14
N CYS A 87 -10.56 -3.04 9.26
CA CYS A 87 -11.70 -2.55 8.50
C CYS A 87 -12.63 -1.79 9.42
N ARG A 88 -13.19 -0.68 8.94
CA ARG A 88 -14.17 0.09 9.70
C ARG A 88 -15.41 0.32 8.86
N ASP A 89 -16.57 0.40 9.49
CA ASP A 89 -17.79 0.86 8.83
C ASP A 89 -17.80 2.39 8.68
N SER A 90 -18.89 2.94 8.11
CA SER A 90 -19.06 4.39 7.94
C SER A 90 -19.14 5.18 9.25
N SER A 91 -19.39 4.52 10.39
CA SER A 91 -19.41 5.15 11.71
C SER A 91 -18.02 5.18 12.37
N GLY A 92 -17.03 4.53 11.75
CA GLY A 92 -15.68 4.36 12.30
C GLY A 92 -15.53 3.15 13.23
N THR A 93 -16.58 2.33 13.37
CA THR A 93 -16.54 1.12 14.19
C THR A 93 -15.74 0.03 13.50
N THR A 94 -14.84 -0.63 14.21
CA THR A 94 -14.07 -1.77 13.67
C THR A 94 -14.99 -2.93 13.34
N ILE A 95 -14.90 -3.42 12.11
CA ILE A 95 -15.62 -4.58 11.59
C ILE A 95 -14.66 -5.65 11.09
N ALA A 96 -15.16 -6.87 10.91
CA ALA A 96 -14.37 -7.93 10.29
C ALA A 96 -13.96 -7.51 8.87
N CYS A 97 -12.66 -7.66 8.57
CA CYS A 97 -12.21 -7.52 7.20
C CYS A 97 -12.69 -8.70 6.35
N PRO A 98 -13.16 -8.47 5.11
CA PRO A 98 -13.45 -9.55 4.19
C PRO A 98 -12.19 -10.40 4.00
N GLN A 99 -12.30 -11.71 4.18
CA GLN A 99 -11.19 -12.62 3.90
C GLN A 99 -11.04 -12.75 2.39
N HIS A 100 -9.80 -12.70 1.91
CA HIS A 100 -9.43 -12.82 0.50
C HIS A 100 -9.21 -14.27 0.12
#